data_AF-A0A6I3BA11-F1
#
_entry.id   AF-A0A6I3BA11-F1
#
_cell.length_a   1.000
_cell.length_b   1.000
_cell.length_c   1.000
_cell.angle_alpha   90.00
_cell.angle_beta   90.00
_cell.angle_gamma   90.00
#
_symmetry.space_group_name_H-M   'P 1'
#
loop_
_entity.id
_entity.type
_entity.pdbx_description
1 polymer ?
#
loop_
_entity_poly.entity_id
_entity_poly.type
_entity_poly.pdbx_seq_one_letter_code
_entity_poly.pdbx_strand_id
1 'polypeptide(L)'
;MRGPIFLRRPSCGHSRRFRREVGFTLTELVIAMLVLGVLASVAIPSFLGSRNNAYDKEAQASIEVVLRAAKFHYQSQGDFSNGSSAQCGDSALLAADLQKLEPNVDVVASSVSSTSSRVVSVQAVQTWNSNAELLGCQGFYAVALSSSGSCWAARLIVEGKFLAARSLSPVAVNAQTNTSNKAITTWTALAVNGHAFGVLKPQTSAADGDNTNGLTAIKTACKAKTQSTGSPTVDALYIAPSQFYATWRDVGQGGTASNAVAPICATGGTCIVGDTGPGGGVVFYVSAANFTSTGSDCDTACKYLEAAPVDLGADSTPWVPGVLGVGVAKCYANGSDADTSNCAANSIYPDSDDQSGSRTASTAIGMGMTNTNKIYDRLTTAGSVATSTYAAGLAWAYSNNGKTDWYLPSKDEMTQVCKWAYGQNTSAANQAVACNPSNTDSLSTSLGVSGFYQGAGYWSSSESAADKAWYMWLVQGTFFAPGTSKASDIYRLRPIRAVG
;
A
#
# COMPACT_ATOMS: atom_id res chain seq x y z
N MET A 1 52.98 69.27 41.30
CA MET A 1 54.18 68.52 41.72
C MET A 1 53.86 67.03 41.66
N ARG A 2 54.81 66.24 41.10
CA ARG A 2 54.96 64.78 41.16
C ARG A 2 53.92 63.89 40.46
N GLY A 3 54.30 63.35 39.29
CA GLY A 3 53.94 61.96 38.92
C GLY A 3 54.90 60.97 39.61
N PRO A 4 55.16 59.77 39.05
CA PRO A 4 54.28 58.77 38.43
C PRO A 4 54.31 57.44 39.26
N ILE A 5 53.45 56.46 38.95
CA ILE A 5 53.68 55.06 39.39
C ILE A 5 53.81 54.17 38.16
N PHE A 6 55.03 53.61 38.07
CA PHE A 6 55.54 52.66 37.11
C PHE A 6 55.17 51.25 37.57
N LEU A 7 54.56 50.43 36.71
CA LEU A 7 54.66 48.97 36.83
C LEU A 7 55.19 48.39 35.52
N ARG A 8 56.31 47.67 35.65
CA ARG A 8 57.11 47.02 34.61
C ARG A 8 56.51 45.66 34.20
N ARG A 9 56.43 45.44 32.87
CA ARG A 9 56.86 44.27 32.05
C ARG A 9 56.44 42.83 32.46
N PRO A 10 56.09 41.92 31.51
CA PRO A 10 57.08 41.45 30.52
C PRO A 10 56.61 41.27 29.07
N SER A 11 57.58 41.54 28.20
CA SER A 11 57.73 41.08 26.83
C SER A 11 57.53 39.57 26.70
N CYS A 12 56.55 39.15 25.90
CA CYS A 12 56.49 37.79 25.38
C CYS A 12 56.86 37.82 23.89
N GLY A 13 57.87 37.02 23.55
CA GLY A 13 58.54 37.03 22.26
C GLY A 13 57.62 36.76 21.08
N HIS A 14 57.79 37.55 20.03
CA HIS A 14 57.38 37.18 18.69
C HIS A 14 58.19 35.95 18.26
N SER A 15 57.69 34.75 18.55
CA SER A 15 58.09 33.54 17.83
C SER A 15 57.62 33.68 16.39
N ARG A 16 58.49 34.22 15.53
CA ARG A 16 58.35 34.14 14.08
C ARG A 16 58.31 32.65 13.71
N ARG A 17 57.11 32.07 13.65
CA ARG A 17 56.89 30.78 12.98
C ARG A 17 57.30 31.00 11.53
N PHE A 18 58.35 30.31 11.11
CA PHE A 18 58.65 30.11 9.70
C PHE A 18 57.37 29.63 9.02
N ARG A 19 56.72 30.49 8.24
CA ARG A 19 55.78 30.07 7.20
C ARG A 19 56.63 29.25 6.23
N ARG A 20 56.62 27.94 6.41
CA ARG A 20 56.96 27.03 5.31
C ARG A 20 55.84 27.23 4.32
N GLU A 21 56.14 27.92 3.22
CA GLU A 21 55.35 27.81 2.00
C GLU A 21 55.51 26.37 1.53
N VAL A 22 54.62 25.50 2.00
CA VAL A 22 54.51 24.14 1.50
C VAL A 22 53.88 24.27 0.13
N GLY A 23 54.70 24.23 -0.93
CA GLY A 23 54.21 24.19 -2.30
C GLY A 23 53.37 22.94 -2.51
N PHE A 24 52.16 23.09 -3.05
CA PHE A 24 51.29 21.98 -3.43
C PHE A 24 52.06 20.99 -4.31
N THR A 25 52.17 19.74 -3.87
CA THR A 25 52.75 18.69 -4.72
C THR A 25 51.72 18.25 -5.76
N LEU A 26 52.16 17.91 -6.97
CA LEU A 26 51.26 17.39 -8.02
C LEU A 26 50.50 16.13 -7.55
N THR A 27 51.13 15.31 -6.70
CA THR A 27 50.53 14.11 -6.10
C THR A 27 49.36 14.42 -5.18
N GLU A 28 49.43 15.52 -4.43
CA GLU A 28 48.36 15.93 -3.50
C GLU A 28 47.12 16.40 -4.25
N LEU A 29 47.31 17.12 -5.36
CA LEU A 29 46.21 17.49 -6.26
C LEU A 29 45.57 16.27 -6.94
N VAL A 30 46.37 15.28 -7.35
CA VAL A 30 45.85 14.05 -7.98
C VAL A 30 45.03 13.21 -6.99
N ILE A 31 45.53 13.01 -5.76
CA ILE A 31 44.77 12.28 -4.72
C ILE A 31 43.49 13.05 -4.35
N ALA A 32 43.55 14.38 -4.24
CA ALA A 32 42.37 15.20 -3.98
C ALA A 32 41.30 15.05 -5.07
N MET A 33 41.68 15.06 -6.35
CA MET A 33 40.74 14.86 -7.47
C MET A 33 40.14 13.44 -7.47
N LEU A 34 40.93 12.41 -7.11
CA LEU A 34 40.44 11.04 -6.99
C LEU A 34 39.38 10.92 -5.87
N VAL A 35 39.68 11.46 -4.68
CA VAL A 35 38.74 11.44 -3.54
C VAL A 35 37.48 12.23 -3.87
N LEU A 36 37.59 13.41 -4.47
CA LEU A 36 36.44 14.20 -4.92
C LEU A 36 35.61 13.45 -5.97
N GLY A 37 36.24 12.70 -6.88
CA GLY A 37 35.54 11.87 -7.87
C GLY A 37 34.70 10.76 -7.24
N VAL A 38 35.23 10.06 -6.23
CA VAL A 38 34.50 9.00 -5.50
C VAL A 38 33.37 9.60 -4.65
N LEU A 39 33.60 10.74 -3.99
CA LEU A 39 32.56 11.40 -3.20
C LEU A 39 31.42 11.92 -4.09
N ALA A 40 31.75 12.49 -5.26
CA ALA A 40 30.77 13.02 -6.20
C ALA A 40 29.85 11.93 -6.78
N SER A 41 30.38 10.73 -7.07
CA SER A 41 29.56 9.65 -7.67
C SER A 41 28.44 9.17 -6.73
N VAL A 42 28.69 9.14 -5.42
CA VAL A 42 27.69 8.76 -4.41
C VAL A 42 26.77 9.92 -4.07
N ALA A 43 27.28 11.15 -4.03
CA ALA A 43 26.53 12.32 -3.57
C ALA A 43 25.57 12.91 -4.62
N ILE A 44 25.94 12.90 -5.92
CA ILE A 44 25.17 13.56 -6.98
C ILE A 44 23.72 13.05 -7.08
N PRO A 45 23.45 11.73 -7.11
CA PRO A 45 22.07 11.23 -7.23
C PRO A 45 21.17 11.68 -6.06
N SER A 46 21.71 11.65 -4.83
CA SER A 46 21.01 12.08 -3.62
C SER A 46 20.74 13.60 -3.62
N PHE A 47 21.74 14.39 -4.03
CA PHE A 47 21.61 15.83 -4.14
C PHE A 47 20.55 16.27 -5.16
N LEU A 48 20.48 15.60 -6.32
CA LEU A 48 19.46 15.86 -7.34
C LEU A 48 18.04 15.55 -6.84
N GLY A 49 17.86 14.45 -6.09
CA GLY A 49 16.57 14.13 -5.46
C GLY A 49 16.14 15.17 -4.42
N SER A 50 17.05 15.58 -3.54
CA SER A 50 16.78 16.61 -2.51
C SER A 50 16.43 17.96 -3.14
N ARG A 51 17.15 18.36 -4.20
CA ARG A 51 16.89 19.59 -4.95
C ARG A 51 15.51 19.58 -5.62
N ASN A 52 15.11 18.47 -6.26
CA ASN A 52 13.79 18.35 -6.88
C ASN A 52 12.66 18.40 -5.84
N ASN A 53 12.85 17.76 -4.68
CA ASN A 53 11.90 17.86 -3.57
C ASN A 53 11.76 19.29 -3.06
N ALA A 54 12.85 20.05 -2.98
CA ALA A 54 12.82 21.46 -2.57
C ALA A 54 12.02 22.32 -3.57
N TYR A 55 12.20 22.11 -4.88
CA TYR A 55 11.43 22.80 -5.91
C TYR A 55 9.93 22.46 -5.86
N ASP A 56 9.60 21.20 -5.62
CA ASP A 56 8.21 20.77 -5.47
C ASP A 56 7.57 21.41 -4.23
N LYS A 57 8.32 21.55 -3.14
CA LYS A 57 7.85 22.23 -1.92
C LYS A 57 7.67 23.73 -2.12
N GLU A 58 8.49 24.36 -2.94
CA GLU A 58 8.30 25.76 -3.33
C GLU A 58 6.97 25.96 -4.08
N ALA A 59 6.68 25.12 -5.07
CA ALA A 59 5.42 25.19 -5.81
C ALA A 59 4.19 24.92 -4.91
N GLN A 60 4.27 23.95 -4.01
CA GLN A 60 3.22 23.70 -3.01
C GLN A 60 2.99 24.92 -2.12
N ALA A 61 4.05 25.56 -1.63
CA ALA A 61 3.96 26.74 -0.77
C ALA A 61 3.27 27.91 -1.48
N SER A 62 3.58 28.17 -2.76
CA SER A 62 2.90 29.20 -3.55
C SER A 62 1.41 28.90 -3.74
N ILE A 63 1.05 27.64 -3.98
CA ILE A 63 -0.35 27.22 -4.05
C ILE A 63 -1.07 27.43 -2.71
N GLU A 64 -0.44 27.11 -1.58
CA GLU A 64 -1.04 27.29 -0.24
C GLU A 64 -1.34 28.76 0.07
N VAL A 65 -0.46 29.68 -0.33
CA VAL A 65 -0.67 31.12 -0.16
C VAL A 65 -1.92 31.55 -0.94
N VAL A 66 -2.05 31.12 -2.19
CA VAL A 66 -3.24 31.41 -3.01
C VAL A 66 -4.51 30.75 -2.46
N LEU A 67 -4.42 29.54 -1.89
CA LEU A 67 -5.56 28.90 -1.23
C LEU A 67 -6.04 29.67 0.00
N ARG A 68 -5.13 30.29 0.77
CA ARG A 68 -5.51 31.18 1.88
C ARG A 68 -6.23 32.42 1.37
N ALA A 69 -5.73 33.02 0.29
CA ALA A 69 -6.42 34.11 -0.40
C ALA A 69 -7.83 33.71 -0.83
N ALA A 70 -7.98 32.53 -1.44
CA ALA A 70 -9.27 32.01 -1.88
C ALA A 70 -10.24 31.80 -0.72
N LYS A 71 -9.77 31.30 0.44
CA LYS A 71 -10.60 31.19 1.65
C LYS A 71 -11.06 32.56 2.16
N PHE A 72 -10.17 33.55 2.16
CA PHE A 72 -10.52 34.90 2.57
C PHE A 72 -11.55 35.51 1.62
N HIS A 73 -11.36 35.32 0.31
CA HIS A 73 -12.33 35.70 -0.72
C HIS A 73 -13.70 35.06 -0.46
N TYR A 74 -13.73 33.74 -0.22
CA TYR A 74 -14.94 32.98 0.12
C TYR A 74 -15.65 33.52 1.37
N GLN A 75 -14.91 33.92 2.40
CA GLN A 75 -15.50 34.49 3.63
C GLN A 75 -16.19 35.83 3.37
N SER A 76 -15.73 36.61 2.39
CA SER A 76 -16.32 37.91 2.05
C SER A 76 -17.52 37.81 1.09
N GLN A 77 -17.51 36.84 0.17
CA GLN A 77 -18.51 36.74 -0.90
C GLN A 77 -19.50 35.59 -0.73
N GLY A 78 -19.18 34.61 0.13
CA GLY A 78 -19.98 33.39 0.31
C GLY A 78 -19.80 32.34 -0.81
N ASP A 79 -18.98 32.64 -1.82
CA ASP A 79 -18.57 31.71 -2.88
C ASP A 79 -17.17 32.08 -3.42
N PHE A 80 -16.65 31.27 -4.35
CA PHE A 80 -15.36 31.50 -5.04
C PHE A 80 -15.50 32.24 -6.37
N SER A 81 -16.68 32.76 -6.71
CA SER A 81 -16.87 33.48 -7.96
C SER A 81 -16.11 34.82 -7.94
N ASN A 82 -15.90 35.47 -9.09
CA ASN A 82 -15.27 36.80 -9.05
C ASN A 82 -16.19 37.84 -8.38
N GLY A 83 -15.61 38.88 -7.77
CA GLY A 83 -16.39 39.84 -6.97
C GLY A 83 -17.23 40.85 -7.76
N SER A 84 -17.13 40.87 -9.09
CA SER A 84 -17.77 41.91 -9.92
C SER A 84 -18.95 41.38 -10.76
N SER A 85 -18.83 40.18 -11.30
CA SER A 85 -19.82 39.55 -12.19
C SER A 85 -20.27 38.17 -11.72
N ALA A 86 -19.80 37.71 -10.56
CA ALA A 86 -20.08 36.38 -10.01
C ALA A 86 -19.79 35.24 -11.02
N GLN A 87 -18.80 35.42 -11.89
CA GLN A 87 -18.47 34.43 -12.91
C GLN A 87 -17.78 33.21 -12.30
N CYS A 88 -18.22 32.02 -12.71
CA CYS A 88 -17.55 30.74 -12.45
C CYS A 88 -16.70 30.28 -13.64
N GLY A 89 -15.70 29.44 -13.38
CA GLY A 89 -14.82 28.90 -14.41
C GLY A 89 -13.68 29.85 -14.76
N ASP A 90 -13.46 30.08 -16.06
CA ASP A 90 -12.33 30.89 -16.54
C ASP A 90 -12.58 32.39 -16.34
N SER A 91 -12.05 32.96 -15.26
CA SER A 91 -12.22 34.37 -14.94
C SER A 91 -10.89 35.07 -14.62
N ALA A 92 -10.49 36.02 -15.47
CA ALA A 92 -9.36 36.90 -15.20
C ALA A 92 -9.63 37.86 -14.02
N LEU A 93 -10.89 38.19 -13.76
CA LEU A 93 -11.28 39.03 -12.63
C LEU A 93 -11.10 38.30 -11.30
N LEU A 94 -11.37 36.99 -11.23
CA LEU A 94 -11.07 36.19 -10.05
C LEU A 94 -9.58 36.20 -9.74
N ALA A 95 -8.73 35.98 -10.77
CA ALA A 95 -7.29 36.05 -10.60
C ALA A 95 -6.84 37.43 -10.07
N ALA A 96 -7.40 38.52 -10.61
CA ALA A 96 -7.11 39.87 -10.14
C ALA A 96 -7.59 40.14 -8.71
N ASP A 97 -8.73 39.60 -8.30
CA ASP A 97 -9.25 39.74 -6.93
C ASP A 97 -8.35 39.01 -5.93
N LEU A 98 -7.90 37.80 -6.25
CA LEU A 98 -6.95 37.05 -5.43
C LEU A 98 -5.56 37.71 -5.40
N GLN A 99 -5.12 38.30 -6.50
CA GLN A 99 -3.85 39.06 -6.57
C GLN A 99 -3.82 40.25 -5.61
N LYS A 100 -4.96 40.91 -5.36
CA LYS A 100 -5.05 42.01 -4.38
C LYS A 100 -4.85 41.51 -2.95
N LEU A 101 -5.25 40.27 -2.66
CA LEU A 101 -5.09 39.65 -1.34
C LEU A 101 -3.66 39.13 -1.13
N GLU A 102 -3.05 38.57 -2.16
CA GLU A 102 -1.70 38.00 -2.12
C GLU A 102 -0.81 38.57 -3.24
N PRO A 103 -0.20 39.75 -3.04
CA PRO A 103 0.62 40.40 -4.07
C PRO A 103 1.98 39.72 -4.29
N ASN A 104 2.38 38.77 -3.45
CA ASN A 104 3.69 38.13 -3.47
C ASN A 104 3.80 36.95 -4.46
N VAL A 105 2.67 36.51 -5.02
CA VAL A 105 2.56 35.40 -5.98
C VAL A 105 1.76 35.91 -7.17
N ASP A 106 2.15 35.56 -8.39
CA ASP A 106 1.44 35.96 -9.60
C ASP A 106 0.28 35.00 -9.85
N VAL A 107 -0.95 35.48 -9.69
CA VAL A 107 -2.18 34.72 -9.90
C VAL A 107 -2.69 34.97 -11.31
N VAL A 108 -2.90 33.90 -12.08
CA VAL A 108 -3.35 33.97 -13.48
C VAL A 108 -4.66 33.21 -13.70
N ALA A 109 -5.39 33.60 -14.74
CA ALA A 109 -6.65 32.98 -15.11
C ALA A 109 -6.47 31.50 -15.50
N SER A 110 -7.57 30.75 -15.48
CA SER A 110 -7.55 29.29 -15.64
C SER A 110 -7.02 28.80 -16.99
N SER A 111 -7.16 29.60 -18.05
CA SER A 111 -6.69 29.29 -19.39
C SER A 111 -5.19 29.54 -19.58
N VAL A 112 -4.56 30.27 -18.65
CA VAL A 112 -3.13 30.60 -18.67
C VAL A 112 -2.35 29.54 -17.91
N SER A 113 -1.33 28.97 -18.55
CA SER A 113 -0.45 27.98 -17.92
C SER A 113 0.51 28.62 -16.92
N SER A 114 0.73 27.92 -15.82
CA SER A 114 1.80 28.23 -14.88
C SER A 114 3.16 28.03 -15.55
N THR A 115 4.00 29.06 -15.50
CA THR A 115 5.34 29.05 -16.09
C THR A 115 6.45 28.86 -15.05
N SER A 116 6.11 28.97 -13.76
CA SER A 116 7.04 28.95 -12.62
C SER A 116 6.29 28.61 -11.33
N SER A 117 7.01 28.25 -10.27
CA SER A 117 6.46 27.95 -8.94
C SER A 117 5.64 29.13 -8.39
N ARG A 118 6.00 30.36 -8.79
CA ARG A 118 5.35 31.61 -8.36
C ARG A 118 4.19 32.08 -9.24
N VAL A 119 3.93 31.42 -10.37
CA VAL A 119 2.80 31.75 -11.24
C VAL A 119 1.72 30.69 -11.01
N VAL A 120 0.64 31.04 -10.32
CA VAL A 120 -0.41 30.11 -9.93
C VAL A 120 -1.64 30.34 -10.81
N SER A 121 -2.00 29.33 -11.61
CA SER A 121 -3.24 29.33 -12.38
C SER A 121 -4.41 28.92 -11.50
N VAL A 122 -5.51 29.67 -11.53
CA VAL A 122 -6.66 29.46 -10.64
C VAL A 122 -7.98 29.34 -11.39
N GLN A 123 -8.92 28.61 -10.80
CA GLN A 123 -10.28 28.49 -11.31
C GLN A 123 -11.29 28.25 -10.18
N ALA A 124 -12.42 28.94 -10.23
CA ALA A 124 -13.60 28.60 -9.43
C ALA A 124 -14.50 27.63 -10.21
N VAL A 125 -15.14 26.71 -9.51
CA VAL A 125 -15.90 25.62 -10.11
C VAL A 125 -17.30 25.56 -9.55
N GLN A 126 -18.25 25.42 -10.46
CA GLN A 126 -19.64 25.21 -10.09
C GLN A 126 -19.78 23.89 -9.37
N THR A 127 -20.67 23.88 -8.38
CA THR A 127 -21.00 22.65 -7.69
C THR A 127 -22.51 22.47 -7.63
N TRP A 128 -22.93 21.25 -7.40
CA TRP A 128 -24.32 20.87 -7.25
C TRP A 128 -24.57 20.30 -5.86
N ASN A 129 -25.82 20.26 -5.42
CA ASN A 129 -26.25 19.44 -4.27
C ASN A 129 -26.65 18.03 -4.74
N SER A 130 -27.03 17.17 -3.80
CA SER A 130 -27.47 15.80 -4.07
C SER A 130 -28.75 15.72 -4.94
N ASN A 131 -29.51 16.81 -5.01
CA ASN A 131 -30.71 16.92 -5.84
C ASN A 131 -30.41 17.48 -7.24
N ALA A 132 -29.13 17.59 -7.61
CA ALA A 132 -28.66 18.19 -8.86
C ALA A 132 -29.04 19.67 -9.05
N GLU A 133 -29.27 20.39 -7.95
CA GLU A 133 -29.44 21.83 -7.95
C GLU A 133 -28.08 22.53 -7.94
N LEU A 134 -27.93 23.58 -8.74
CA LEU A 134 -26.70 24.36 -8.81
C LEU A 134 -26.50 25.17 -7.52
N LEU A 135 -25.38 24.96 -6.83
CA LEU A 135 -24.99 25.64 -5.59
C LEU A 135 -24.01 26.81 -5.81
N GLY A 136 -23.78 27.21 -7.06
CA GLY A 136 -22.81 28.24 -7.41
C GLY A 136 -21.35 27.78 -7.31
N CYS A 137 -20.43 28.74 -7.23
CA CYS A 137 -18.99 28.52 -7.29
C CYS A 137 -18.41 28.09 -5.95
N GLN A 138 -18.50 26.81 -5.62
CA GLN A 138 -18.14 26.31 -4.29
C GLN A 138 -16.96 25.33 -4.32
N GLY A 139 -16.34 25.20 -5.49
CA GLY A 139 -15.05 24.57 -5.69
C GLY A 139 -14.02 25.57 -6.19
N PHE A 140 -12.75 25.29 -5.91
CA PHE A 140 -11.62 26.10 -6.30
C PHE A 140 -10.41 25.21 -6.60
N TYR A 141 -9.70 25.52 -7.68
CA TYR A 141 -8.47 24.86 -8.11
C TYR A 141 -7.35 25.88 -8.21
N ALA A 142 -6.15 25.48 -7.79
CA ALA A 142 -4.91 26.25 -7.94
C ALA A 142 -3.81 25.33 -8.44
N VAL A 143 -3.05 25.77 -9.45
CA VAL A 143 -2.07 24.95 -10.16
C VAL A 143 -0.77 25.72 -10.36
N ALA A 144 0.37 25.10 -10.03
CA ALA A 144 1.69 25.67 -10.25
C ALA A 144 2.71 24.65 -10.78
N LEU A 145 3.58 25.12 -11.67
CA LEU A 145 4.67 24.35 -12.25
C LEU A 145 5.91 24.43 -11.35
N SER A 146 6.41 23.29 -10.90
CA SER A 146 7.67 23.20 -10.17
C SER A 146 8.86 23.34 -11.12
N SER A 147 9.96 23.92 -10.62
CA SER A 147 11.25 23.92 -11.31
C SER A 147 11.82 22.51 -11.54
N SER A 148 11.27 21.48 -10.88
CA SER A 148 11.54 20.06 -11.17
C SER A 148 10.95 19.58 -12.51
N GLY A 149 10.03 20.34 -13.11
CA GLY A 149 9.24 19.96 -14.29
C GLY A 149 7.89 19.31 -13.96
N SER A 150 7.60 19.06 -12.68
CA SER A 150 6.32 18.52 -12.23
C SER A 150 5.26 19.62 -12.09
N CYS A 151 4.03 19.34 -12.50
CA CYS A 151 2.90 20.23 -12.28
C CYS A 151 2.14 19.83 -11.02
N TRP A 152 2.00 20.74 -10.06
CA TRP A 152 1.25 20.54 -8.83
C TRP A 152 -0.10 21.21 -8.92
N ALA A 153 -1.15 20.52 -8.49
CA ALA A 153 -2.47 21.11 -8.33
C ALA A 153 -2.97 20.91 -6.90
N ALA A 154 -3.66 21.92 -6.39
CA ALA A 154 -4.48 21.78 -5.21
C ALA A 154 -5.94 22.10 -5.53
N ARG A 155 -6.82 21.46 -4.76
CA ARG A 155 -8.25 21.62 -4.85
C ARG A 155 -8.82 21.94 -3.48
N LEU A 156 -9.80 22.84 -3.45
CA LEU A 156 -10.60 23.20 -2.29
C LEU A 156 -12.08 23.14 -2.70
N ILE A 157 -12.87 22.29 -2.05
CA ILE A 157 -14.32 22.19 -2.26
C ILE A 157 -15.01 22.21 -0.90
N VAL A 158 -16.11 22.93 -0.81
CA VAL A 158 -16.95 22.93 0.39
C VAL A 158 -17.63 21.56 0.53
N GLU A 159 -17.59 20.99 1.73
CA GLU A 159 -18.16 19.67 2.05
C GLU A 159 -19.61 19.52 1.57
N GLY A 160 -19.97 18.31 1.13
CA GLY A 160 -21.34 17.99 0.73
C GLY A 160 -21.70 18.41 -0.69
N LYS A 161 -20.77 18.96 -1.46
CA LYS A 161 -21.01 19.49 -2.81
C LYS A 161 -20.42 18.59 -3.90
N PHE A 162 -21.05 18.63 -5.06
CA PHE A 162 -20.80 17.73 -6.19
C PHE A 162 -20.21 18.53 -7.37
N LEU A 163 -19.26 17.97 -8.14
CA LEU A 163 -18.65 18.67 -9.29
C LEU A 163 -19.42 18.54 -10.61
N ALA A 164 -20.49 17.75 -10.63
CA ALA A 164 -21.41 17.67 -11.76
C ALA A 164 -22.85 17.45 -11.27
N ALA A 165 -23.82 17.88 -12.10
CA ALA A 165 -25.23 17.61 -11.86
C ALA A 165 -25.46 16.08 -11.83
N ARG A 166 -26.12 15.59 -10.77
CA ARG A 166 -26.49 14.17 -10.57
C ARG A 166 -25.30 13.24 -10.27
N SER A 167 -24.16 13.77 -9.84
CA SER A 167 -23.09 12.94 -9.25
C SER A 167 -23.61 12.26 -7.97
N LEU A 168 -23.19 11.02 -7.74
CA LEU A 168 -23.78 10.14 -6.70
C LEU A 168 -23.04 10.17 -5.35
N SER A 169 -21.92 10.89 -5.23
CA SER A 169 -21.24 11.11 -3.96
C SER A 169 -20.80 12.57 -3.79
N PRO A 170 -21.06 13.22 -2.64
CA PRO A 170 -20.51 14.53 -2.33
C PRO A 170 -18.99 14.44 -2.16
N VAL A 171 -18.29 15.56 -2.38
CA VAL A 171 -16.87 15.70 -1.97
C VAL A 171 -16.82 15.78 -0.44
N ALA A 172 -16.13 14.84 0.21
CA ALA A 172 -16.23 14.58 1.67
C ALA A 172 -14.88 14.53 2.39
N VAL A 173 -14.15 15.63 2.48
CA VAL A 173 -12.87 15.83 3.21
C VAL A 173 -12.45 14.69 4.17
N ASN A 174 -11.43 13.91 3.81
CA ASN A 174 -10.77 13.05 4.80
C ASN A 174 -9.87 13.91 5.70
N ALA A 175 -9.87 13.61 6.99
CA ALA A 175 -8.95 14.23 7.94
C ALA A 175 -7.49 14.06 7.48
N GLN A 176 -6.69 15.12 7.56
CA GLN A 176 -5.25 15.06 7.31
C GLN A 176 -4.63 13.97 8.19
N THR A 177 -4.27 12.84 7.59
CA THR A 177 -3.42 11.86 8.26
C THR A 177 -2.00 12.44 8.29
N ASN A 178 -1.66 13.11 9.39
CA ASN A 178 -0.27 13.36 9.74
C ASN A 178 0.39 11.99 9.95
N THR A 179 1.30 11.60 9.06
CA THR A 179 2.06 10.34 9.10
C THR A 179 3.05 10.26 10.27
N SER A 180 2.78 10.89 11.42
CA SER A 180 3.68 10.85 12.58
C SER A 180 3.00 10.95 13.94
N ASN A 181 1.69 10.70 14.10
CA ASN A 181 1.19 10.46 15.46
C ASN A 181 0.00 9.49 15.55
N LYS A 182 0.23 8.44 16.33
CA LYS A 182 -0.71 7.39 16.72
C LYS A 182 -1.62 7.92 17.83
N ALA A 183 -2.70 8.62 17.46
CA ALA A 183 -3.98 8.75 18.18
C ALA A 183 -4.73 9.97 17.63
N ILE A 184 -5.90 9.78 17.03
CA ILE A 184 -6.83 10.88 16.79
C ILE A 184 -8.21 10.48 17.31
N THR A 185 -8.53 11.04 18.48
CA THR A 185 -9.89 11.36 18.90
C THR A 185 -10.46 12.43 17.99
N THR A 186 -11.65 12.15 17.46
CA THR A 186 -12.49 12.99 16.60
C THR A 186 -12.70 14.40 17.17
N TRP A 187 -12.35 15.43 16.41
CA TRP A 187 -12.79 16.81 16.64
C TRP A 187 -13.92 17.14 15.67
N THR A 188 -15.07 17.54 16.22
CA THR A 188 -16.14 18.23 15.50
C THR A 188 -15.69 19.65 15.19
N ALA A 189 -15.58 20.01 13.91
CA ALA A 189 -15.43 21.40 13.48
C ALA A 189 -16.20 21.66 12.19
N LEU A 190 -17.14 22.60 12.24
CA LEU A 190 -17.68 23.31 11.08
C LEU A 190 -16.54 23.98 10.29
N ALA A 191 -16.73 24.08 8.95
CA ALA A 191 -16.13 25.01 7.99
C ALA A 191 -14.85 24.60 7.20
N VAL A 192 -15.04 24.48 5.87
CA VAL A 192 -14.13 24.79 4.73
C VAL A 192 -12.69 24.24 4.76
N ASN A 193 -12.47 22.94 5.00
CA ASN A 193 -11.11 22.39 4.93
C ASN A 193 -10.90 21.12 4.09
N GLY A 194 -11.50 21.07 2.90
CA GLY A 194 -11.28 20.04 1.87
C GLY A 194 -10.08 20.21 0.97
N HIS A 195 -8.89 20.45 1.55
CA HIS A 195 -7.66 20.69 0.79
C HIS A 195 -7.00 19.37 0.38
N ALA A 196 -6.74 19.18 -0.91
CA ALA A 196 -6.00 18.03 -1.42
C ALA A 196 -4.98 18.46 -2.49
N PHE A 197 -3.78 17.88 -2.45
CA PHE A 197 -2.73 18.07 -3.45
C PHE A 197 -2.62 16.88 -4.39
N GLY A 198 -2.41 17.13 -5.68
CA GLY A 198 -2.06 16.13 -6.67
C GLY A 198 -0.89 16.61 -7.54
N VAL A 199 -0.25 15.67 -8.26
CA VAL A 199 0.94 15.97 -9.06
C VAL A 199 0.91 15.25 -10.40
N LEU A 200 1.27 15.95 -11.48
CA LEU A 200 1.62 15.40 -12.78
C LEU A 200 3.13 15.47 -12.95
N LYS A 201 3.79 14.32 -13.12
CA LYS A 201 5.24 14.24 -13.33
C LYS A 201 5.57 13.94 -14.79
N PRO A 202 6.61 14.57 -15.37
CA PRO A 202 7.09 14.22 -16.70
C PRO A 202 7.61 12.80 -16.69
N GLN A 203 7.12 11.99 -17.64
CA GLN A 203 7.71 10.71 -17.96
C GLN A 203 8.77 10.96 -19.03
N THR A 204 10.05 10.82 -18.65
CA THR A 204 11.15 10.91 -19.60
C THR A 204 11.68 9.50 -19.84
N SER A 205 11.70 9.12 -21.11
CA SER A 205 12.18 7.83 -21.57
C SER A 205 13.59 7.50 -21.05
N ALA A 206 13.66 6.49 -20.18
CA ALA A 206 14.75 5.56 -20.11
C ALA A 206 14.15 4.14 -20.06
N ALA A 207 14.60 3.28 -20.98
CA ALA A 207 14.29 1.85 -21.17
C ALA A 207 12.84 1.43 -21.54
N ASP A 208 11.79 2.18 -21.23
CA ASP A 208 10.38 1.74 -21.42
C ASP A 208 9.67 2.29 -22.67
N GLY A 209 10.19 3.36 -23.30
CA GLY A 209 9.62 3.91 -24.54
C GLY A 209 8.22 4.53 -24.40
N ASP A 210 7.71 4.67 -23.18
CA ASP A 210 6.43 5.31 -22.91
C ASP A 210 6.61 6.85 -22.85
N ASN A 211 5.97 7.54 -23.81
CA ASN A 211 6.01 8.98 -24.00
C ASN A 211 4.63 9.62 -23.81
N THR A 212 3.73 8.96 -23.09
CA THR A 212 2.35 9.44 -22.86
C THR A 212 2.30 10.82 -22.18
N ASN A 213 3.32 11.24 -21.40
CA ASN A 213 3.38 12.55 -20.70
C ASN A 213 4.73 13.30 -20.85
N GLY A 214 5.06 13.76 -22.05
CA GLY A 214 6.27 14.56 -22.31
C GLY A 214 6.32 15.90 -21.56
N LEU A 215 7.53 16.38 -21.20
CA LEU A 215 7.75 17.61 -20.42
C LEU A 215 7.07 18.85 -21.02
N THR A 216 7.10 19.00 -22.35
CA THR A 216 6.43 20.11 -23.06
C THR A 216 4.92 20.05 -22.88
N ALA A 217 4.33 18.85 -22.95
CA ALA A 217 2.90 18.65 -22.82
C ALA A 217 2.42 18.99 -21.39
N ILE A 218 3.19 18.59 -20.37
CA ILE A 218 2.91 18.95 -18.96
C ILE A 218 2.97 20.47 -18.76
N LYS A 219 3.99 21.14 -19.29
CA LYS A 219 4.10 22.61 -19.19
C LYS A 219 2.89 23.31 -19.81
N THR A 220 2.43 22.86 -20.97
CA THR A 220 1.23 23.41 -21.61
C THR A 220 -0.05 23.09 -20.84
N ALA A 221 -0.16 21.89 -20.27
CA ALA A 221 -1.33 21.44 -19.52
C ALA A 221 -1.37 21.92 -18.06
N CYS A 222 -0.30 22.52 -17.54
CA CYS A 222 -0.21 23.00 -16.15
C CYS A 222 -1.01 24.29 -15.91
N LYS A 223 -2.34 24.17 -15.95
CA LYS A 223 -3.30 25.27 -15.80
C LYS A 223 -4.57 24.78 -15.10
N ALA A 224 -5.29 25.65 -14.40
CA ALA A 224 -6.47 25.22 -13.63
C ALA A 224 -7.60 24.69 -14.52
N LYS A 225 -7.73 25.20 -15.76
CA LYS A 225 -8.78 24.78 -16.70
C LYS A 225 -8.73 23.27 -17.03
N THR A 226 -7.55 22.68 -17.12
CA THR A 226 -7.39 21.23 -17.41
C THR A 226 -7.69 20.36 -16.19
N GLN A 227 -7.63 20.90 -14.98
CA GLN A 227 -7.87 20.17 -13.73
C GLN A 227 -9.34 20.22 -13.27
N SER A 228 -10.15 21.09 -13.87
CA SER A 228 -11.46 21.46 -13.34
C SER A 228 -12.65 20.66 -13.91
N THR A 229 -12.51 19.94 -15.03
CA THR A 229 -13.70 19.52 -15.79
C THR A 229 -14.34 18.23 -15.31
N GLY A 230 -13.67 17.38 -14.53
CA GLY A 230 -14.23 16.11 -14.03
C GLY A 230 -14.82 15.17 -15.11
N SER A 231 -14.66 15.52 -16.39
CA SER A 231 -15.30 14.88 -17.54
C SER A 231 -14.20 14.21 -18.35
N PRO A 232 -14.29 12.90 -18.62
CA PRO A 232 -13.26 12.12 -19.31
C PRO A 232 -13.15 12.44 -20.81
N THR A 233 -13.87 13.45 -21.29
CA THR A 233 -13.88 13.84 -22.70
C THR A 233 -12.88 14.96 -22.93
N VAL A 234 -11.77 14.59 -23.58
CA VAL A 234 -10.68 15.40 -24.18
C VAL A 234 -9.72 16.15 -23.23
N ASP A 235 -8.72 15.42 -22.70
CA ASP A 235 -7.27 15.61 -22.98
C ASP A 235 -6.45 14.79 -21.97
N ALA A 236 -5.41 14.08 -22.43
CA ALA A 236 -4.66 13.06 -21.68
C ALA A 236 -3.81 13.57 -20.48
N LEU A 237 -4.01 14.80 -19.99
CA LEU A 237 -3.13 15.49 -19.05
C LEU A 237 -3.91 16.21 -17.92
N TYR A 238 -4.70 15.45 -17.16
CA TYR A 238 -5.35 15.92 -15.92
C TYR A 238 -4.97 15.03 -14.74
N ILE A 239 -4.95 15.59 -13.53
CA ILE A 239 -4.76 14.84 -12.30
C ILE A 239 -6.07 14.13 -12.02
N ALA A 240 -6.07 12.81 -12.12
CA ALA A 240 -7.23 12.02 -11.78
C ALA A 240 -7.58 12.27 -10.30
N PRO A 241 -8.88 12.28 -9.93
CA PRO A 241 -9.30 12.41 -8.53
C PRO A 241 -8.59 11.44 -7.57
N SER A 242 -8.20 10.25 -8.07
CA SER A 242 -7.46 9.21 -7.34
C SER A 242 -5.98 9.54 -7.08
N GLN A 243 -5.39 10.50 -7.80
CA GLN A 243 -3.99 10.91 -7.70
C GLN A 243 -3.77 12.07 -6.71
N PHE A 244 -4.82 12.56 -6.06
CA PHE A 244 -4.69 13.50 -4.96
C PHE A 244 -4.33 12.75 -3.66
N TYR A 245 -3.32 13.24 -2.92
CA TYR A 245 -2.81 12.69 -1.65
C TYR A 245 -3.84 12.67 -0.49
N ALA A 246 -5.06 13.15 -0.74
CA ALA A 246 -6.27 12.81 0.00
C ALA A 246 -7.28 12.31 -1.05
N THR A 247 -7.48 11.00 -1.11
CA THR A 247 -8.13 10.30 -2.24
C THR A 247 -9.60 10.70 -2.40
N TRP A 248 -10.01 11.02 -3.63
CA TRP A 248 -11.41 11.13 -4.06
C TRP A 248 -11.64 10.27 -5.30
N ARG A 249 -12.82 9.64 -5.45
CA ARG A 249 -13.19 8.86 -6.65
C ARG A 249 -14.45 9.48 -7.24
N ASP A 250 -14.37 10.05 -8.44
CA ASP A 250 -15.56 10.36 -9.24
C ASP A 250 -15.91 9.11 -10.06
N VAL A 251 -17.18 8.68 -10.02
CA VAL A 251 -17.67 7.58 -10.88
C VAL A 251 -18.72 8.16 -11.83
N GLY A 252 -18.41 8.12 -13.14
CA GLY A 252 -19.31 8.49 -14.22
C GLY A 252 -20.52 7.55 -14.35
N GLN A 253 -21.54 8.03 -15.07
CA GLN A 253 -22.87 7.43 -15.21
C GLN A 253 -22.90 5.91 -15.43
N GLY A 254 -23.78 5.23 -14.68
CA GLY A 254 -24.29 3.91 -15.08
C GLY A 254 -24.66 2.94 -13.95
N GLY A 255 -24.26 3.19 -12.70
CA GLY A 255 -24.53 2.29 -11.58
C GLY A 255 -25.53 2.88 -10.60
N THR A 256 -26.66 2.21 -10.39
CA THR A 256 -27.50 2.38 -9.20
C THR A 256 -26.62 2.24 -7.95
N ALA A 257 -26.44 3.31 -7.16
CA ALA A 257 -25.66 3.25 -5.92
C ALA A 257 -26.54 3.60 -4.73
N SER A 258 -26.77 2.58 -3.91
CA SER A 258 -27.10 2.63 -2.50
C SER A 258 -26.00 3.36 -1.71
N ASN A 259 -26.38 3.95 -0.57
CA ASN A 259 -25.53 4.67 0.40
C ASN A 259 -24.45 3.80 1.09
N ALA A 260 -23.56 3.14 0.34
CA ALA A 260 -22.41 2.46 0.90
C ALA A 260 -21.15 2.92 0.18
N VAL A 261 -20.19 3.48 0.92
CA VAL A 261 -18.78 3.42 0.52
C VAL A 261 -18.54 1.95 0.15
N ALA A 262 -18.27 1.65 -1.12
CA ALA A 262 -17.82 0.32 -1.51
C ALA A 262 -16.62 0.04 -0.60
N PRO A 263 -16.72 -0.92 0.33
CA PRO A 263 -15.69 -1.01 1.34
C PRO A 263 -14.36 -1.31 0.65
N ILE A 264 -13.24 -0.84 1.20
CA ILE A 264 -11.95 -1.36 0.73
C ILE A 264 -11.89 -2.83 1.13
N CYS A 265 -11.01 -3.62 0.51
CA CYS A 265 -10.90 -5.04 0.84
C CYS A 265 -10.87 -5.30 2.37
N ALA A 266 -10.11 -4.49 3.11
CA ALA A 266 -10.01 -4.54 4.57
C ALA A 266 -11.32 -4.27 5.34
N THR A 267 -12.30 -3.57 4.76
CA THR A 267 -13.59 -3.25 5.39
C THR A 267 -14.77 -3.97 4.75
N GLY A 268 -14.53 -4.99 3.91
CA GLY A 268 -15.56 -5.90 3.38
C GLY A 268 -16.05 -5.59 1.96
N GLY A 269 -15.24 -4.93 1.12
CA GLY A 269 -15.59 -4.74 -0.29
C GLY A 269 -14.63 -5.47 -1.21
N THR A 270 -14.80 -5.27 -2.52
CA THR A 270 -14.14 -6.11 -3.53
C THR A 270 -12.62 -6.03 -3.42
N CYS A 271 -11.99 -7.18 -3.23
CA CYS A 271 -10.54 -7.31 -3.14
C CYS A 271 -9.89 -7.59 -4.51
N ILE A 272 -8.70 -7.02 -4.74
CA ILE A 272 -7.77 -7.45 -5.79
C ILE A 272 -6.49 -8.04 -5.18
N VAL A 273 -5.73 -8.80 -5.98
CA VAL A 273 -4.42 -9.33 -5.55
C VAL A 273 -3.50 -8.16 -5.17
N GLY A 274 -2.88 -8.25 -3.99
CA GLY A 274 -2.02 -7.22 -3.39
C GLY A 274 -2.72 -6.31 -2.38
N ASP A 275 -4.06 -6.30 -2.33
CA ASP A 275 -4.80 -5.53 -1.31
C ASP A 275 -4.59 -6.10 0.09
N THR A 276 -4.76 -5.26 1.11
CA THR A 276 -4.91 -5.72 2.50
C THR A 276 -6.34 -6.20 2.75
N GLY A 277 -6.50 -7.46 3.14
CA GLY A 277 -7.78 -8.07 3.46
C GLY A 277 -8.29 -7.76 4.87
N PRO A 278 -9.52 -8.18 5.22
CA PRO A 278 -10.14 -7.90 6.51
C PRO A 278 -9.37 -8.46 7.71
N GLY A 279 -8.61 -9.55 7.52
CA GLY A 279 -7.70 -10.09 8.53
C GLY A 279 -6.39 -9.30 8.66
N GLY A 280 -6.19 -8.26 7.86
CA GLY A 280 -4.94 -7.51 7.76
C GLY A 280 -3.85 -8.25 6.97
N GLY A 281 -4.16 -9.39 6.36
CA GLY A 281 -3.28 -10.13 5.47
C GLY A 281 -3.23 -9.53 4.06
N VAL A 282 -2.35 -10.05 3.21
CA VAL A 282 -2.29 -9.63 1.81
C VAL A 282 -3.10 -10.62 0.96
N VAL A 283 -4.03 -10.11 0.16
CA VAL A 283 -4.82 -10.92 -0.77
C VAL A 283 -3.93 -11.44 -1.87
N PHE A 284 -3.83 -12.76 -1.99
CA PHE A 284 -2.96 -13.42 -2.97
C PHE A 284 -3.74 -14.17 -4.06
N TYR A 285 -5.02 -14.45 -3.82
CA TYR A 285 -5.87 -15.18 -4.75
C TYR A 285 -7.27 -14.57 -4.81
N VAL A 286 -7.80 -14.45 -6.02
CA VAL A 286 -9.17 -14.01 -6.31
C VAL A 286 -9.83 -15.03 -7.22
N SER A 287 -10.91 -15.65 -6.73
CA SER A 287 -11.64 -16.68 -7.48
C SER A 287 -12.60 -16.06 -8.51
N ALA A 288 -12.77 -16.72 -9.66
CA ALA A 288 -13.74 -16.30 -10.67
C ALA A 288 -15.19 -16.52 -10.20
N ALA A 289 -15.44 -17.56 -9.41
CA ALA A 289 -16.74 -17.89 -8.79
C ALA A 289 -16.59 -18.08 -7.27
N ASN A 290 -17.68 -18.02 -6.53
CA ASN A 290 -17.59 -18.29 -5.08
C ASN A 290 -17.19 -19.75 -4.87
N PHE A 291 -16.37 -20.01 -3.85
CA PHE A 291 -15.97 -21.34 -3.41
C PHE A 291 -16.36 -21.54 -1.95
N THR A 292 -16.39 -22.79 -1.51
CA THR A 292 -16.75 -23.15 -0.14
C THR A 292 -15.49 -23.37 0.70
N SER A 293 -15.41 -22.71 1.86
CA SER A 293 -14.44 -22.97 2.91
C SER A 293 -15.15 -23.15 4.24
N THR A 294 -15.56 -24.40 4.51
CA THR A 294 -16.39 -24.72 5.65
C THR A 294 -15.69 -24.39 6.97
N GLY A 295 -16.34 -23.55 7.77
CA GLY A 295 -15.83 -23.08 9.06
C GLY A 295 -15.06 -21.76 9.01
N SER A 296 -14.80 -21.19 7.83
CA SER A 296 -14.32 -19.80 7.70
C SER A 296 -15.49 -18.80 7.78
N ASP A 297 -15.20 -17.52 8.02
CA ASP A 297 -16.24 -16.48 8.14
C ASP A 297 -17.15 -16.38 6.90
N CYS A 298 -16.62 -16.70 5.72
CA CYS A 298 -17.35 -16.65 4.45
C CYS A 298 -18.09 -17.95 4.10
N ASP A 299 -17.77 -19.07 4.75
CA ASP A 299 -18.37 -20.40 4.51
C ASP A 299 -18.54 -20.73 3.01
N THR A 300 -19.75 -20.70 2.46
CA THR A 300 -20.03 -21.00 1.04
C THR A 300 -19.85 -19.80 0.09
N ALA A 301 -19.64 -18.60 0.63
CA ALA A 301 -19.58 -17.33 -0.11
C ALA A 301 -18.15 -16.83 -0.33
N CYS A 302 -17.13 -17.65 -0.09
CA CYS A 302 -15.73 -17.23 -0.19
C CYS A 302 -15.34 -16.86 -1.63
N LYS A 303 -14.64 -15.75 -1.78
CA LYS A 303 -14.19 -15.20 -3.06
C LYS A 303 -12.69 -14.97 -3.14
N TYR A 304 -12.05 -14.71 -1.99
CA TYR A 304 -10.65 -14.32 -1.91
C TYR A 304 -9.90 -15.20 -0.89
N LEU A 305 -8.58 -15.27 -1.04
CA LEU A 305 -7.69 -15.78 0.00
C LEU A 305 -6.65 -14.71 0.35
N GLU A 306 -6.46 -14.48 1.64
CA GLU A 306 -5.42 -13.61 2.18
C GLU A 306 -4.38 -14.40 2.98
N ALA A 307 -3.12 -14.00 2.89
CA ALA A 307 -2.01 -14.60 3.62
C ALA A 307 -1.67 -13.74 4.83
N ALA A 308 -1.43 -14.36 5.98
CA ALA A 308 -1.07 -13.66 7.21
C ALA A 308 0.15 -12.75 7.00
N PRO A 309 0.27 -11.59 7.67
CA PRO A 309 1.42 -10.69 7.47
C PRO A 309 2.78 -11.30 7.84
N VAL A 310 2.78 -12.32 8.69
CA VAL A 310 3.98 -12.96 9.22
C VAL A 310 3.88 -14.47 9.06
N ASP A 311 5.03 -15.10 8.81
CA ASP A 311 5.18 -16.54 8.91
C ASP A 311 5.17 -16.95 10.39
N LEU A 312 4.55 -18.09 10.68
CA LEU A 312 4.56 -18.70 12.00
C LEU A 312 5.52 -19.89 12.02
N GLY A 313 6.17 -20.11 13.17
CA GLY A 313 7.04 -21.27 13.38
C GLY A 313 8.29 -21.24 12.50
N ALA A 314 9.23 -20.35 12.82
CA ALA A 314 10.45 -20.05 12.06
C ALA A 314 11.51 -21.19 12.01
N ASP A 315 11.09 -22.44 11.77
CA ASP A 315 11.86 -23.68 11.44
C ASP A 315 11.67 -24.89 12.36
N SER A 316 10.62 -24.97 13.19
CA SER A 316 10.57 -26.05 14.21
C SER A 316 9.19 -26.65 14.50
N THR A 317 8.22 -26.50 13.59
CA THR A 317 6.87 -27.02 13.84
C THR A 317 6.60 -28.29 13.02
N PRO A 318 6.30 -29.42 13.67
CA PRO A 318 5.87 -30.62 12.96
C PRO A 318 4.40 -30.50 12.55
N TRP A 319 3.97 -31.30 11.58
CA TRP A 319 2.58 -31.26 11.10
C TRP A 319 1.59 -31.79 12.14
N VAL A 320 1.97 -32.90 12.79
CA VAL A 320 1.39 -33.41 14.05
C VAL A 320 2.50 -33.45 15.10
N PRO A 321 2.20 -33.38 16.41
CA PRO A 321 3.22 -33.63 17.41
C PRO A 321 3.82 -35.04 17.23
N GLY A 322 5.05 -35.24 17.74
CA GLY A 322 5.71 -36.56 17.83
C GLY A 322 4.87 -37.61 18.57
N VAL A 323 5.44 -38.79 18.83
CA VAL A 323 4.75 -39.78 19.69
C VAL A 323 4.55 -39.18 21.07
N LEU A 324 3.35 -38.66 21.31
CA LEU A 324 2.91 -38.20 22.62
C LEU A 324 2.53 -39.43 23.46
N GLY A 325 2.54 -39.27 24.79
CA GLY A 325 2.22 -40.36 25.72
C GLY A 325 0.95 -41.13 25.34
N VAL A 326 0.85 -42.39 25.79
CA VAL A 326 -0.31 -43.25 25.50
C VAL A 326 -1.61 -42.50 25.82
N GLY A 327 -2.47 -42.33 24.81
CA GLY A 327 -3.77 -41.69 24.92
C GLY A 327 -3.85 -40.18 24.58
N VAL A 328 -2.74 -39.52 24.23
CA VAL A 328 -2.69 -38.04 24.09
C VAL A 328 -2.99 -37.52 22.67
N ALA A 329 -2.96 -38.33 21.62
CA ALA A 329 -3.25 -37.84 20.26
C ALA A 329 -4.18 -38.81 19.53
N LYS A 330 -5.48 -38.52 19.45
CA LYS A 330 -6.51 -39.45 18.97
C LYS A 330 -6.58 -39.45 17.44
N CYS A 331 -5.67 -40.11 16.74
CA CYS A 331 -5.80 -40.34 15.28
C CYS A 331 -6.54 -41.65 14.99
N TYR A 332 -6.85 -41.91 13.72
CA TYR A 332 -7.50 -43.14 13.28
C TYR A 332 -6.50 -44.12 12.71
N ALA A 333 -6.56 -45.37 13.19
CA ALA A 333 -5.75 -46.44 12.64
C ALA A 333 -5.98 -46.56 11.12
N ASN A 334 -4.92 -46.85 10.37
CA ASN A 334 -5.03 -46.95 8.91
C ASN A 334 -6.03 -48.05 8.51
N GLY A 335 -7.02 -47.72 7.69
CA GLY A 335 -8.10 -48.64 7.31
C GLY A 335 -9.05 -49.04 8.45
N SER A 336 -9.22 -48.17 9.46
CA SER A 336 -10.10 -48.41 10.60
C SER A 336 -10.62 -47.10 11.22
N ASP A 337 -11.79 -47.16 11.85
CA ASP A 337 -12.34 -46.08 12.68
C ASP A 337 -11.82 -46.11 14.12
N ALA A 338 -10.92 -47.04 14.45
CA ALA A 338 -10.37 -47.16 15.80
C ALA A 338 -9.39 -46.02 16.12
N ASP A 339 -9.63 -45.36 17.26
CA ASP A 339 -8.72 -44.36 17.81
C ASP A 339 -7.36 -44.97 18.19
N THR A 340 -6.27 -44.27 17.87
CA THR A 340 -4.89 -44.60 18.24
C THR A 340 -4.17 -43.36 18.73
N SER A 341 -3.24 -43.52 19.68
CA SER A 341 -2.43 -42.42 20.20
C SER A 341 -1.27 -42.01 19.27
N ASN A 342 -1.01 -42.78 18.21
CA ASN A 342 0.15 -42.57 17.33
C ASN A 342 -0.24 -41.81 16.06
N CYS A 343 -0.45 -40.50 16.19
CA CYS A 343 -0.74 -39.64 15.04
C CYS A 343 0.40 -39.49 14.03
N ALA A 344 1.62 -39.88 14.37
CA ALA A 344 2.75 -39.85 13.44
C ALA A 344 2.62 -40.86 12.31
N ALA A 345 1.97 -42.01 12.56
CA ALA A 345 1.83 -43.11 11.61
C ALA A 345 0.37 -43.38 11.17
N ASN A 346 -0.58 -42.57 11.64
CA ASN A 346 -2.01 -42.83 11.50
C ASN A 346 -2.78 -41.59 11.03
N SER A 347 -3.93 -41.82 10.42
CA SER A 347 -4.65 -40.80 9.67
C SER A 347 -5.46 -39.88 10.57
N ILE A 348 -5.65 -38.63 10.14
CA ILE A 348 -6.66 -37.74 10.73
C ILE A 348 -8.09 -38.07 10.25
N TYR A 349 -8.23 -38.91 9.23
CA TYR A 349 -9.52 -39.29 8.63
C TYR A 349 -9.98 -40.67 9.12
N PRO A 350 -11.28 -40.85 9.42
CA PRO A 350 -11.84 -42.17 9.70
C PRO A 350 -11.98 -42.99 8.40
N ASP A 351 -12.08 -44.31 8.53
CA ASP A 351 -12.30 -45.24 7.42
C ASP A 351 -13.71 -45.15 6.86
N SER A 352 -14.68 -44.87 7.72
CA SER A 352 -16.08 -44.59 7.34
C SER A 352 -16.24 -43.43 6.35
N ASP A 353 -15.30 -42.48 6.31
CA ASP A 353 -15.27 -41.36 5.35
C ASP A 353 -14.42 -41.67 4.10
N ASP A 354 -13.97 -42.92 3.91
CA ASP A 354 -12.93 -43.32 2.96
C ASP A 354 -11.65 -42.49 3.13
N GLN A 355 -10.69 -43.01 3.91
CA GLN A 355 -9.43 -42.31 4.17
C GLN A 355 -8.70 -41.89 2.88
N SER A 356 -8.78 -42.69 1.81
CA SER A 356 -8.13 -42.36 0.54
C SER A 356 -8.87 -41.23 -0.17
N GLY A 357 -10.19 -41.34 -0.31
CA GLY A 357 -11.05 -40.31 -0.89
C GLY A 357 -10.97 -38.98 -0.13
N SER A 358 -10.94 -39.05 1.20
CA SER A 358 -10.75 -37.88 2.08
C SER A 358 -9.42 -37.17 1.83
N ARG A 359 -8.31 -37.90 1.66
CA ARG A 359 -7.00 -37.32 1.30
C ARG A 359 -7.04 -36.61 -0.05
N THR A 360 -7.67 -37.22 -1.06
CA THR A 360 -7.84 -36.60 -2.38
C THR A 360 -8.71 -35.35 -2.32
N ALA A 361 -9.84 -35.39 -1.60
CA ALA A 361 -10.72 -34.24 -1.45
C ALA A 361 -10.03 -33.09 -0.70
N SER A 362 -9.17 -33.41 0.27
CA SER A 362 -8.50 -32.43 1.13
C SER A 362 -7.52 -31.48 0.40
N THR A 363 -7.20 -31.72 -0.88
CA THR A 363 -6.24 -30.88 -1.61
C THR A 363 -6.86 -29.64 -2.21
N ALA A 364 -8.17 -29.62 -2.45
CA ALA A 364 -8.85 -28.60 -3.23
C ALA A 364 -8.87 -27.21 -2.56
N ILE A 365 -9.00 -26.16 -3.37
CA ILE A 365 -9.19 -24.78 -2.86
C ILE A 365 -10.42 -24.70 -1.95
N GLY A 366 -10.27 -24.05 -0.80
CA GLY A 366 -11.30 -23.95 0.23
C GLY A 366 -11.22 -25.04 1.30
N MET A 367 -10.48 -26.13 1.08
CA MET A 367 -10.38 -27.24 2.04
C MET A 367 -9.44 -26.96 3.21
N GLY A 368 -8.61 -25.91 3.15
CA GLY A 368 -7.61 -25.65 4.19
C GLY A 368 -8.20 -25.46 5.59
N MET A 369 -9.34 -24.76 5.70
CA MET A 369 -10.05 -24.56 6.98
C MET A 369 -10.61 -25.88 7.52
N THR A 370 -11.34 -26.63 6.67
CA THR A 370 -11.88 -27.95 7.01
C THR A 370 -10.79 -28.89 7.49
N ASN A 371 -9.65 -28.94 6.79
CA ASN A 371 -8.52 -29.78 7.17
C ASN A 371 -7.93 -29.34 8.51
N THR A 372 -7.73 -28.03 8.70
CA THR A 372 -7.17 -27.46 9.94
C THR A 372 -8.06 -27.77 11.14
N ASN A 373 -9.38 -27.59 11.00
CA ASN A 373 -10.35 -27.94 12.03
C ASN A 373 -10.37 -29.44 12.33
N LYS A 374 -10.31 -30.31 11.31
CA LYS A 374 -10.20 -31.76 11.53
C LYS A 374 -8.94 -32.13 12.31
N ILE A 375 -7.78 -31.53 12.00
CA ILE A 375 -6.54 -31.76 12.75
C ILE A 375 -6.70 -31.26 14.19
N TYR A 376 -7.27 -30.07 14.39
CA TYR A 376 -7.55 -29.50 15.71
C TYR A 376 -8.49 -30.38 16.54
N ASP A 377 -9.58 -30.88 15.96
CA ASP A 377 -10.55 -31.71 16.66
C ASP A 377 -9.94 -33.02 17.13
N ARG A 378 -9.06 -33.63 16.32
CA ARG A 378 -8.41 -34.89 16.68
C ARG A 378 -7.26 -34.71 17.67
N LEU A 379 -6.46 -33.67 17.50
CA LEU A 379 -5.29 -33.43 18.35
C LEU A 379 -5.64 -32.67 19.64
N THR A 380 -6.31 -31.53 19.53
CA THR A 380 -6.60 -30.67 20.69
C THR A 380 -7.91 -31.06 21.36
N THR A 381 -9.03 -31.13 20.61
CA THR A 381 -10.33 -31.40 21.24
C THR A 381 -10.39 -32.82 21.84
N ALA A 382 -10.01 -33.84 21.07
CA ALA A 382 -10.04 -35.24 21.52
C ALA A 382 -8.75 -35.67 22.23
N GLY A 383 -7.58 -35.18 21.79
CA GLY A 383 -6.28 -35.56 22.34
C GLY A 383 -5.77 -34.70 23.49
N SER A 384 -6.32 -33.50 23.71
CA SER A 384 -5.76 -32.51 24.65
C SER A 384 -4.32 -32.07 24.32
N VAL A 385 -3.92 -32.13 23.05
CA VAL A 385 -2.64 -31.59 22.57
C VAL A 385 -2.69 -30.07 22.55
N ALA A 386 -1.64 -29.41 23.05
CA ALA A 386 -1.52 -27.96 23.00
C ALA A 386 -1.34 -27.47 21.56
N THR A 387 -2.10 -26.44 21.17
CA THR A 387 -2.06 -25.85 19.82
C THR A 387 -0.69 -25.30 19.41
N SER A 388 0.17 -24.98 20.38
CA SER A 388 1.52 -24.48 20.15
C SER A 388 2.52 -25.54 19.66
N THR A 389 2.17 -26.82 19.65
CA THR A 389 3.12 -27.92 19.38
C THR A 389 3.02 -28.50 17.97
N TYR A 390 2.10 -28.01 17.13
CA TYR A 390 1.89 -28.55 15.78
C TYR A 390 1.34 -27.49 14.81
N ALA A 391 1.55 -27.70 13.51
CA ALA A 391 1.39 -26.66 12.50
C ALA A 391 -0.04 -26.12 12.37
N ALA A 392 -1.02 -27.02 12.26
CA ALA A 392 -2.43 -26.64 12.18
C ALA A 392 -2.92 -25.96 13.47
N GLY A 393 -2.38 -26.32 14.63
CA GLY A 393 -2.73 -25.72 15.92
C GLY A 393 -2.24 -24.27 16.01
N LEU A 394 -1.02 -24.00 15.53
CA LEU A 394 -0.49 -22.64 15.46
C LEU A 394 -1.32 -21.76 14.51
N ALA A 395 -1.72 -22.31 13.36
CA ALA A 395 -2.58 -21.58 12.42
C ALA A 395 -3.98 -21.31 13.03
N TRP A 396 -4.59 -22.33 13.65
CA TRP A 396 -5.90 -22.23 14.28
C TRP A 396 -5.93 -21.23 15.45
N ALA A 397 -4.86 -21.19 16.26
CA ALA A 397 -4.74 -20.25 17.37
C ALA A 397 -4.35 -18.83 16.92
N TYR A 398 -3.99 -18.65 15.66
CA TYR A 398 -3.56 -17.35 15.14
C TYR A 398 -4.77 -16.40 15.02
N SER A 399 -4.58 -15.17 15.47
CA SER A 399 -5.55 -14.11 15.27
C SER A 399 -4.86 -12.83 14.86
N ASN A 400 -5.50 -12.09 13.96
CA ASN A 400 -5.03 -10.79 13.54
C ASN A 400 -6.23 -9.93 13.16
N ASN A 401 -6.17 -8.63 13.51
CA ASN A 401 -7.24 -7.68 13.25
C ASN A 401 -8.64 -8.14 13.70
N GLY A 402 -8.73 -8.87 14.82
CA GLY A 402 -9.99 -9.42 15.34
C GLY A 402 -10.56 -10.63 14.58
N LYS A 403 -9.84 -11.14 13.57
CA LYS A 403 -10.18 -12.37 12.84
C LYS A 403 -9.45 -13.57 13.42
N THR A 404 -10.15 -14.71 13.47
CA THR A 404 -9.68 -15.95 14.13
C THR A 404 -9.81 -17.19 13.25
N ASP A 405 -10.44 -17.07 12.08
CA ASP A 405 -10.64 -18.10 11.07
C ASP A 405 -9.41 -18.28 10.16
N TRP A 406 -8.22 -18.22 10.76
CA TRP A 406 -6.95 -18.47 10.08
C TRP A 406 -6.63 -19.96 10.09
N TYR A 407 -6.09 -20.45 8.97
CA TYR A 407 -5.89 -21.88 8.80
C TYR A 407 -4.64 -22.20 7.98
N LEU A 408 -4.19 -23.46 8.08
CA LEU A 408 -3.09 -23.96 7.29
C LEU A 408 -3.59 -24.25 5.86
N PRO A 409 -3.00 -23.67 4.81
CA PRO A 409 -3.47 -23.81 3.43
C PRO A 409 -3.51 -25.27 2.98
N SER A 410 -4.53 -25.66 2.23
CA SER A 410 -4.55 -26.92 1.48
C SER A 410 -3.47 -26.92 0.37
N LYS A 411 -3.22 -28.08 -0.23
CA LYS A 411 -2.26 -28.23 -1.34
C LYS A 411 -2.52 -27.24 -2.49
N ASP A 412 -3.76 -27.10 -2.95
CA ASP A 412 -4.06 -26.24 -4.10
C ASP A 412 -4.06 -24.76 -3.72
N GLU A 413 -4.44 -24.40 -2.49
CA GLU A 413 -4.30 -23.03 -1.96
C GLU A 413 -2.83 -22.63 -1.84
N MET A 414 -2.01 -23.55 -1.34
CA MET A 414 -0.56 -23.37 -1.23
C MET A 414 0.08 -23.21 -2.63
N THR A 415 -0.44 -23.87 -3.66
CA THR A 415 -0.01 -23.62 -5.05
C THR A 415 -0.25 -22.16 -5.46
N GLN A 416 -1.38 -21.55 -5.05
CA GLN A 416 -1.66 -20.14 -5.32
C GLN A 416 -0.74 -19.20 -4.54
N VAL A 417 -0.41 -19.56 -3.30
CA VAL A 417 0.59 -18.84 -2.50
C VAL A 417 1.95 -18.79 -3.22
N CYS A 418 2.40 -19.92 -3.80
CA CYS A 418 3.65 -19.93 -4.56
C CYS A 418 3.59 -19.05 -5.80
N LYS A 419 2.51 -19.16 -6.60
CA LYS A 419 2.33 -18.29 -7.77
C LYS A 419 2.38 -16.81 -7.38
N TRP A 420 1.70 -16.43 -6.30
CA TRP A 420 1.75 -15.07 -5.77
C TRP A 420 3.17 -14.65 -5.37
N ALA A 421 3.88 -15.51 -4.65
CA ALA A 421 5.24 -15.22 -4.17
C ALA A 421 6.24 -14.94 -5.31
N TYR A 422 6.01 -15.52 -6.50
CA TYR A 422 6.81 -15.31 -7.71
C TYR A 422 6.18 -14.35 -8.73
N GLY A 423 5.11 -13.63 -8.35
CA GLY A 423 4.43 -12.69 -9.24
C GLY A 423 3.76 -13.32 -10.46
N GLN A 424 3.42 -14.61 -10.38
CA GLN A 424 2.69 -15.33 -11.39
C GLN A 424 1.20 -15.07 -11.28
N ASN A 425 0.48 -15.30 -12.37
CA ASN A 425 -0.96 -15.11 -12.41
C ASN A 425 -1.66 -16.16 -11.53
N THR A 426 -2.28 -15.70 -10.45
CA THR A 426 -3.05 -16.52 -9.49
C THR A 426 -4.54 -16.60 -9.81
N SER A 427 -5.00 -16.11 -10.97
CA SER A 427 -6.43 -16.15 -11.29
C SER A 427 -6.97 -17.58 -11.36
N ALA A 428 -8.27 -17.73 -11.10
CA ALA A 428 -8.95 -19.02 -11.17
C ALA A 428 -8.79 -19.75 -12.53
N ALA A 429 -8.58 -19.03 -13.63
CA ALA A 429 -8.32 -19.59 -14.95
C ALA A 429 -6.96 -20.33 -15.04
N ASN A 430 -6.04 -20.06 -14.10
CA ASN A 430 -4.71 -20.65 -14.04
C ASN A 430 -4.55 -21.64 -12.87
N GLN A 431 -5.64 -22.15 -12.28
CA GLN A 431 -5.54 -23.11 -11.17
C GLN A 431 -4.73 -24.37 -11.52
N ALA A 432 -4.93 -24.92 -12.72
CA ALA A 432 -4.25 -26.14 -13.18
C ALA A 432 -2.78 -25.93 -13.60
N VAL A 433 -2.34 -24.68 -13.74
CA VAL A 433 -0.94 -24.38 -14.07
C VAL A 433 -0.09 -24.62 -12.82
N ALA A 434 0.99 -25.39 -12.91
CA ALA A 434 1.90 -25.58 -11.78
C ALA A 434 2.57 -24.24 -11.42
N CYS A 435 2.92 -24.06 -10.15
CA CYS A 435 3.83 -22.98 -9.79
C CYS A 435 5.18 -23.25 -10.45
N ASN A 436 5.69 -22.31 -11.23
CA ASN A 436 6.97 -22.47 -11.91
C ASN A 436 7.89 -21.31 -11.54
N PRO A 437 8.64 -21.38 -10.43
CA PRO A 437 9.61 -20.34 -10.11
C PRO A 437 10.58 -20.19 -11.29
N SER A 438 10.41 -19.14 -12.10
CA SER A 438 11.33 -18.83 -13.18
C SER A 438 12.71 -18.53 -12.59
N ASN A 439 13.78 -18.76 -13.36
CA ASN A 439 15.21 -18.60 -13.05
C ASN A 439 15.65 -17.24 -12.43
N THR A 440 14.72 -16.37 -12.05
CA THR A 440 14.90 -15.24 -11.15
C THR A 440 14.78 -15.73 -9.71
N ASP A 441 15.92 -16.01 -9.07
CA ASP A 441 16.07 -16.46 -7.67
C ASP A 441 15.48 -15.50 -6.59
N SER A 442 14.73 -14.47 -6.99
CA SER A 442 14.19 -13.46 -6.09
C SER A 442 12.66 -13.55 -6.00
N LEU A 443 12.14 -13.82 -4.79
CA LEU A 443 10.76 -13.52 -4.40
C LEU A 443 10.37 -12.12 -4.91
N SER A 444 9.13 -11.97 -5.40
CA SER A 444 8.62 -10.68 -5.84
C SER A 444 8.63 -9.69 -4.66
N THR A 445 9.54 -8.72 -4.67
CA THR A 445 9.56 -7.64 -3.66
C THR A 445 8.46 -6.60 -3.91
N SER A 446 7.81 -6.65 -5.07
CA SER A 446 6.81 -5.69 -5.54
C SER A 446 5.36 -6.02 -5.16
N LEU A 447 5.08 -7.20 -4.59
CA LEU A 447 3.71 -7.68 -4.29
C LEU A 447 3.42 -7.88 -2.79
N GLY A 448 4.19 -7.27 -1.89
CA GLY A 448 3.94 -7.37 -0.46
C GLY A 448 4.25 -8.75 0.13
N VAL A 449 5.14 -9.52 -0.52
CA VAL A 449 5.54 -10.89 -0.15
C VAL A 449 6.41 -10.93 1.13
N SER A 450 6.44 -9.85 1.91
CA SER A 450 7.12 -9.80 3.21
C SER A 450 6.59 -10.93 4.08
N GLY A 451 7.48 -11.75 4.61
CA GLY A 451 7.13 -12.87 5.49
C GLY A 451 7.72 -14.19 5.01
N PHE A 452 7.67 -14.51 3.71
CA PHE A 452 8.18 -15.79 3.22
C PHE A 452 9.70 -15.82 3.17
N TYR A 453 10.25 -16.88 3.73
CA TYR A 453 11.67 -17.22 3.68
C TYR A 453 12.00 -17.99 2.39
N GLN A 454 12.98 -17.47 1.65
CA GLN A 454 13.55 -18.16 0.49
C GLN A 454 14.25 -19.43 0.95
N GLY A 455 14.11 -20.50 0.16
CA GLY A 455 14.78 -21.77 0.43
C GLY A 455 14.23 -22.52 1.65
N ALA A 456 12.99 -22.26 2.07
CA ALA A 456 12.31 -23.00 3.14
C ALA A 456 11.11 -23.81 2.62
N GLY A 457 10.82 -24.93 3.30
CA GLY A 457 9.63 -25.73 3.08
C GLY A 457 8.46 -25.21 3.91
N TYR A 458 7.24 -25.26 3.35
CA TYR A 458 6.01 -24.85 4.02
C TYR A 458 5.01 -25.99 4.08
N TRP A 459 4.46 -26.24 5.26
CA TRP A 459 3.40 -27.21 5.45
C TRP A 459 2.12 -26.80 4.71
N SER A 460 1.44 -27.78 4.13
CA SER A 460 0.02 -27.68 3.80
C SER A 460 -0.81 -28.49 4.81
N SER A 461 -2.11 -28.24 4.89
CA SER A 461 -3.04 -29.02 5.72
C SER A 461 -3.48 -30.34 5.08
N SER A 462 -3.07 -30.63 3.84
CA SER A 462 -3.47 -31.83 3.12
C SER A 462 -2.58 -33.02 3.50
N GLU A 463 -3.19 -34.07 4.05
CA GLU A 463 -2.53 -35.34 4.31
C GLU A 463 -2.29 -36.11 2.99
N SER A 464 -1.09 -36.65 2.79
CA SER A 464 -0.73 -37.40 1.58
C SER A 464 -0.82 -38.92 1.77
N ALA A 465 -0.56 -39.40 2.98
CA ALA A 465 -0.73 -40.77 3.43
C ALA A 465 -0.96 -40.79 4.95
N ALA A 466 -1.33 -41.93 5.53
CA ALA A 466 -1.58 -42.02 6.97
C ALA A 466 -0.41 -41.49 7.84
N ASP A 467 0.83 -41.58 7.37
CA ASP A 467 2.05 -41.15 8.04
C ASP A 467 2.67 -39.86 7.45
N LYS A 468 2.11 -39.29 6.38
CA LYS A 468 2.72 -38.19 5.61
C LYS A 468 1.75 -37.07 5.27
N ALA A 469 2.26 -35.84 5.23
CA ALA A 469 1.52 -34.67 4.81
C ALA A 469 2.24 -33.95 3.66
N TRP A 470 1.49 -33.22 2.84
CA TRP A 470 2.06 -32.45 1.75
C TRP A 470 2.75 -31.18 2.29
N TYR A 471 3.94 -30.91 1.77
CA TYR A 471 4.64 -29.64 1.96
C TYR A 471 5.21 -29.17 0.62
N MET A 472 5.56 -27.90 0.55
CA MET A 472 6.10 -27.31 -0.67
C MET A 472 7.33 -26.47 -0.36
N TRP A 473 8.40 -26.69 -1.13
CA TRP A 473 9.51 -25.75 -1.21
C TRP A 473 9.13 -24.64 -2.17
N LEU A 474 8.99 -23.40 -1.67
CA LEU A 474 8.59 -22.26 -2.51
C LEU A 474 9.55 -22.08 -3.69
N VAL A 475 10.85 -22.29 -3.47
CA VAL A 475 11.91 -22.19 -4.49
C VAL A 475 11.86 -23.24 -5.59
N GLN A 476 11.15 -24.35 -5.40
CA GLN A 476 11.00 -25.40 -6.40
C GLN A 476 9.60 -25.41 -7.02
N GLY A 477 8.63 -24.70 -6.43
CA GLY A 477 7.23 -24.69 -6.87
C GLY A 477 6.55 -26.06 -6.90
N THR A 478 7.16 -27.07 -6.27
CA THR A 478 6.79 -28.48 -6.38
C THR A 478 6.44 -29.03 -5.00
N PHE A 479 5.41 -29.85 -4.94
CA PHE A 479 5.01 -30.55 -3.72
C PHE A 479 5.83 -31.81 -3.48
N PHE A 480 6.11 -32.04 -2.20
CA PHE A 480 6.81 -33.21 -1.73
C PHE A 480 6.01 -33.84 -0.58
N ALA A 481 6.12 -35.16 -0.46
CA ALA A 481 5.75 -35.86 0.76
C ALA A 481 7.05 -36.18 1.52
N PRO A 482 7.09 -35.99 2.85
CA PRO A 482 8.28 -36.25 3.63
C PRO A 482 8.77 -37.69 3.45
N GLY A 483 10.09 -37.86 3.43
CA GLY A 483 10.72 -39.18 3.41
C GLY A 483 10.49 -39.96 4.70
N THR A 484 10.37 -39.25 5.84
CA THR A 484 10.24 -39.83 7.17
C THR A 484 8.79 -39.91 7.63
N SER A 485 8.33 -38.98 8.48
CA SER A 485 6.96 -38.89 8.97
C SER A 485 6.54 -37.44 9.14
N LYS A 486 5.22 -37.20 9.10
CA LYS A 486 4.62 -35.88 9.36
C LYS A 486 4.81 -35.37 10.81
N ALA A 487 5.45 -36.16 11.68
CA ALA A 487 5.79 -35.78 13.05
C ALA A 487 7.29 -35.51 13.29
N SER A 488 8.16 -36.01 12.40
CA SER A 488 9.62 -35.87 12.52
C SER A 488 10.18 -34.72 11.70
N ASP A 489 9.57 -34.46 10.54
CA ASP A 489 9.95 -33.35 9.69
C ASP A 489 9.39 -32.03 10.25
N ILE A 490 10.16 -30.96 10.10
CA ILE A 490 9.81 -29.60 10.57
C ILE A 490 9.88 -28.64 9.38
N TYR A 491 8.77 -27.96 9.14
CA TYR A 491 8.65 -26.97 8.08
C TYR A 491 7.97 -25.72 8.64
N ARG A 492 8.11 -24.63 7.90
CA ARG A 492 7.44 -23.37 8.23
C ARG A 492 5.96 -23.47 7.94
N LEU A 493 5.19 -22.52 8.46
CA LEU A 493 3.82 -22.33 8.03
C LEU A 493 3.51 -20.84 7.90
N ARG A 494 2.60 -20.54 6.98
CA ARG A 494 1.98 -19.23 6.90
C ARG A 494 0.48 -19.44 6.87
N PRO A 495 -0.25 -19.01 7.92
CA PRO A 495 -1.69 -19.10 7.91
C PRO A 495 -2.27 -18.29 6.75
N ILE A 496 -3.34 -18.81 6.18
CA ILE A 496 -4.18 -18.08 5.22
C ILE A 496 -5.60 -18.01 5.76
N ARG A 497 -6.41 -17.15 5.16
CA ARG A 497 -7.82 -16.96 5.52
C ARG A 497 -8.65 -16.79 4.26
N ALA A 498 -9.83 -17.42 4.23
CA ALA A 498 -10.81 -17.24 3.18
C ALA A 498 -11.69 -16.03 3.49
N VAL A 499 -11.98 -15.24 2.45
CA VAL A 499 -12.75 -14.01 2.57
C VAL A 499 -13.86 -14.01 1.52
N GLY A 500 -15.07 -13.60 1.92
CA GLY A 500 -16.26 -13.54 1.07
C GLY A 500 -16.55 -12.15 0.54
#